data_AF-A0A2A5J3X0-F1
#
_entry.id   AF-A0A2A5J3X0-F1
#
_cell.length_a   1.000
_cell.length_b   1.000
_cell.length_c   1.000
_cell.angle_alpha   90.00
_cell.angle_beta   90.00
_cell.angle_gamma   90.00
#
_symmetry.space_group_name_H-M   'P 1'
#
loop_
_entity.id
_entity.type
_entity.pdbx_description
1 polymer ?
#
loop_
_entity_poly.entity_id
_entity_poly.type
_entity_poly.pdbx_seq_one_letter_code
_entity_poly.pdbx_strand_id
1 'polypeptide(L)'
;MGDDDRQNALADVMELARLLHALRGLSDEVETLLADAMKNARSSGLSQVLIAEAAALSSSRVSQVVKSDGVTVPRSQVHDRVRKISEWPAEALKPYRASFSGRMTTPPYQRRRRPTHASNE
;
A
#
# COMPACT_ATOMS: atom_id res chain seq x y z
N MET A 1 -9.32 -45.43 1.70
CA MET A 1 -9.72 -44.01 1.61
C MET A 1 -11.14 -43.94 2.13
N GLY A 2 -11.27 -43.63 3.41
CA GLY A 2 -12.53 -43.69 4.15
C GLY A 2 -13.38 -42.44 3.92
N ASP A 3 -14.64 -42.48 4.36
CA ASP A 3 -15.51 -41.30 4.32
C ASP A 3 -14.96 -40.15 5.19
N ASP A 4 -14.19 -40.45 6.24
CA ASP A 4 -13.48 -39.46 7.05
C ASP A 4 -12.41 -38.70 6.26
N ASP A 5 -11.65 -39.38 5.39
CA ASP A 5 -10.65 -38.73 4.52
C ASP A 5 -11.32 -37.74 3.56
N ARG A 6 -12.51 -38.11 3.05
CA ARG A 6 -13.30 -37.27 2.15
C ARG A 6 -13.89 -36.05 2.87
N GLN A 7 -14.36 -36.23 4.11
CA GLN A 7 -14.87 -35.14 4.93
C GLN A 7 -13.76 -34.16 5.34
N ASN A 8 -12.58 -34.66 5.72
CA ASN A 8 -11.41 -33.84 6.03
C ASN A 8 -10.96 -33.03 4.81
N ALA A 9 -10.85 -33.67 3.64
CA ALA A 9 -10.50 -32.96 2.41
C ALA A 9 -11.50 -31.85 2.06
N LEU A 10 -12.80 -32.08 2.30
CA LEU A 10 -13.82 -31.04 2.09
C LEU A 10 -13.70 -29.90 3.11
N ALA A 11 -13.40 -30.21 4.37
CA ALA A 11 -13.16 -29.20 5.41
C ALA A 11 -11.97 -28.30 5.06
N ASP A 12 -10.89 -28.87 4.54
CA ASP A 12 -9.73 -28.11 4.06
C ASP A 12 -10.12 -27.16 2.91
N VAL A 13 -10.92 -27.64 1.94
CA VAL A 13 -11.43 -26.80 0.85
C VAL A 13 -12.28 -25.65 1.38
N MET A 14 -13.18 -25.91 2.34
CA MET A 14 -14.02 -24.88 2.94
C MET A 14 -13.19 -23.82 3.67
N GLU A 15 -12.21 -24.25 4.46
CA GLU A 15 -11.36 -23.33 5.22
C GLU A 15 -10.47 -22.49 4.29
N LEU A 16 -9.86 -23.11 3.27
CA LEU A 16 -9.07 -22.38 2.28
C LEU A 16 -9.92 -21.39 1.46
N ALA A 17 -11.15 -21.77 1.09
CA ALA A 17 -12.07 -20.86 0.42
C ALA A 17 -12.42 -19.65 1.32
N ARG A 18 -12.74 -19.90 2.59
CA ARG A 18 -13.01 -18.86 3.59
C ARG A 18 -11.83 -17.88 3.72
N LEU A 19 -10.62 -18.42 3.85
CA LEU A 19 -9.39 -17.64 3.92
C LEU A 19 -9.15 -16.83 2.64
N LEU A 20 -9.32 -17.43 1.46
CA LEU A 20 -9.18 -16.74 0.18
C LEU A 20 -10.17 -15.57 0.04
N HIS A 21 -11.42 -15.76 0.44
CA HIS A 21 -12.42 -14.68 0.43
C HIS A 21 -12.05 -13.55 1.39
N ALA A 22 -11.61 -13.87 2.61
CA ALA A 22 -11.14 -12.87 3.57
C ALA A 22 -9.91 -12.09 3.05
N LEU A 23 -8.95 -12.79 2.43
CA LEU A 23 -7.76 -12.17 1.85
C LEU A 23 -8.09 -11.26 0.66
N ARG A 24 -9.07 -11.63 -0.17
CA ARG A 24 -9.57 -10.74 -1.23
C ARG A 24 -10.19 -9.47 -0.66
N GLY A 25 -11.04 -9.57 0.36
CA GLY A 25 -11.60 -8.40 1.04
C GLY A 25 -10.53 -7.50 1.64
N LEU A 26 -9.48 -8.08 2.24
CA LEU A 26 -8.32 -7.32 2.72
C LEU A 26 -7.54 -6.67 1.56
N SER A 27 -7.35 -7.37 0.44
CA SER A 27 -6.70 -6.82 -0.75
C SER A 27 -7.43 -5.56 -1.24
N ASP A 28 -8.76 -5.63 -1.35
CA ASP A 28 -9.59 -4.51 -1.77
C ASP A 28 -9.48 -3.31 -0.80
N GLU A 29 -9.44 -3.58 0.52
CA GLU A 29 -9.20 -2.53 1.52
C GLU A 29 -7.81 -1.90 1.37
N VAL A 30 -6.76 -2.70 1.19
CA VAL A 30 -5.39 -2.21 0.99
C VAL A 30 -5.25 -1.40 -0.29
N GLU A 31 -5.91 -1.79 -1.38
CA GLU A 31 -5.94 -1.03 -2.63
C GLU A 31 -6.60 0.35 -2.43
N THR A 32 -7.70 0.39 -1.68
CA THR A 32 -8.37 1.64 -1.32
C THR A 32 -7.48 2.54 -0.45
N LEU A 33 -6.82 1.95 0.57
CA LEU A 33 -5.89 2.68 1.43
C LEU A 33 -4.67 3.19 0.67
N LEU A 34 -4.16 2.44 -0.31
CA LEU A 34 -3.08 2.87 -1.19
C LEU A 34 -3.51 4.07 -2.03
N ALA A 35 -4.72 4.03 -2.60
CA ALA A 35 -5.29 5.16 -3.34
C ALA A 35 -5.39 6.42 -2.46
N ASP A 36 -5.91 6.29 -1.24
CA ASP A 36 -6.00 7.38 -0.27
C ASP A 36 -4.62 7.90 0.15
N ALA A 37 -3.65 7.01 0.36
CA ALA A 37 -2.28 7.39 0.66
C ALA A 37 -1.65 8.20 -0.49
N MET A 38 -1.88 7.81 -1.75
CA MET A 38 -1.40 8.55 -2.92
C MET A 38 -2.05 9.94 -3.03
N LYS A 39 -3.35 10.04 -2.79
CA LYS A 39 -4.07 11.34 -2.75
C LYS A 39 -3.52 12.24 -1.64
N ASN A 40 -3.33 11.70 -0.44
CA ASN A 40 -2.75 12.40 0.71
C ASN A 40 -1.29 12.83 0.47
N ALA A 41 -0.48 11.98 -0.16
CA ALA A 41 0.89 12.31 -0.55
C ALA A 41 0.92 13.47 -1.56
N ARG A 42 0.00 13.45 -2.54
CA ARG A 42 -0.11 14.51 -3.53
C ARG A 42 -0.56 15.83 -2.91
N SER A 43 -1.57 15.82 -2.05
CA SER A 43 -2.03 17.04 -1.35
C SER A 43 -0.96 17.62 -0.43
N SER A 44 -0.04 16.78 0.06
CA SER A 44 1.15 17.20 0.83
C SER A 44 2.30 17.74 -0.03
N GLY A 45 2.10 17.88 -1.36
CA GLY A 45 3.07 18.48 -2.28
C GLY A 45 4.07 17.53 -2.92
N LEU A 46 3.95 16.21 -2.72
CA LEU A 46 4.84 15.24 -3.39
C LEU A 46 4.54 15.14 -4.90
N SER A 47 5.57 14.87 -5.70
CA SER A 47 5.43 14.72 -7.14
C SER A 47 4.84 13.36 -7.50
N GLN A 48 4.06 13.29 -8.58
CA GLN A 48 3.48 12.02 -9.05
C GLN A 48 4.55 11.00 -9.44
N VAL A 49 5.72 11.45 -9.91
CA VAL A 49 6.85 10.59 -10.24
C VAL A 49 7.37 9.88 -8.99
N LEU A 50 7.61 10.61 -7.90
CA LEU A 50 8.06 10.02 -6.64
C LEU A 50 7.02 9.05 -6.06
N ILE A 51 5.74 9.39 -6.15
CA ILE A 51 4.64 8.52 -5.71
C ILE A 51 4.60 7.24 -6.56
N ALA A 52 4.77 7.35 -7.88
CA ALA A 52 4.77 6.21 -8.80
C ALA A 52 5.94 5.25 -8.53
N GLU A 53 7.14 5.78 -8.32
CA GLU A 53 8.32 5.00 -7.94
C GLU A 53 8.13 4.26 -6.60
N ALA A 54 7.55 4.94 -5.61
CA ALA A 54 7.26 4.35 -4.30
C ALA A 54 6.24 3.21 -4.39
N ALA A 55 5.20 3.40 -5.19
CA ALA A 55 4.09 2.45 -5.33
C ALA A 55 4.36 1.34 -6.37
N ALA A 56 5.50 1.37 -7.08
CA ALA A 56 5.76 0.52 -8.24
C ALA A 56 4.68 0.62 -9.33
N LEU A 57 4.13 1.82 -9.53
CA LEU A 57 3.08 2.09 -10.51
C LEU A 57 3.59 3.01 -11.62
N SER A 58 2.86 3.08 -12.73
CA SER A 58 3.11 4.09 -13.76
C SER A 58 2.59 5.47 -13.32
N SER A 59 3.25 6.54 -13.76
CA SER A 59 2.79 7.92 -13.51
C SER A 59 1.37 8.17 -14.04
N SER A 60 0.98 7.50 -15.14
CA SER A 60 -0.39 7.55 -15.67
C SER A 60 -1.40 6.98 -14.68
N ARG A 61 -1.11 5.82 -14.09
CA ARG A 61 -1.99 5.19 -13.09
C ARG A 61 -2.13 6.06 -11.85
N VAL A 62 -1.02 6.63 -11.35
CA VAL A 62 -1.06 7.58 -10.22
C VAL A 62 -1.89 8.81 -10.57
N SER A 63 -1.76 9.37 -11.78
CA SER A 63 -2.56 10.52 -12.23
C SER A 63 -4.05 10.22 -12.25
N GLN A 64 -4.46 9.03 -12.73
CA GLN A 64 -5.86 8.60 -12.68
C GLN A 64 -6.39 8.52 -11.25
N VAL A 65 -5.62 7.92 -10.34
CA VAL A 65 -6.04 7.76 -8.94
C VAL A 65 -6.14 9.11 -8.23
N VAL A 66 -5.17 9.99 -8.43
CA VAL A 66 -5.17 11.33 -7.82
C VAL A 66 -6.34 12.20 -8.32
N LYS A 67 -6.75 12.01 -9.57
CA LYS A 67 -7.85 12.77 -10.19
C LYS A 67 -9.23 12.15 -9.97
N SER A 68 -9.33 10.95 -9.40
CA SER A 68 -10.63 10.32 -9.18
C SER A 68 -11.37 11.01 -8.05
N ASP A 69 -12.65 11.30 -8.29
CA ASP A 69 -13.54 11.88 -7.27
C ASP A 69 -13.80 10.86 -6.15
N GLY A 70 -13.88 11.35 -4.91
CA GLY A 70 -14.16 10.52 -3.74
C GLY A 70 -13.62 11.13 -2.45
N VAL A 71 -14.32 10.88 -1.35
CA VAL A 71 -13.87 11.29 -0.01
C VAL A 71 -12.59 10.51 0.33
N THR A 72 -11.50 11.23 0.55
CA THR A 72 -10.21 10.62 0.93
C THR A 72 -10.15 10.42 2.43
N VAL A 73 -9.77 9.23 2.88
CA VAL A 73 -9.58 8.97 4.31
C VAL A 73 -8.40 9.80 4.85
N PRO A 74 -8.53 10.45 6.03
CA PRO A 74 -7.43 11.23 6.61
C PRO A 74 -6.16 10.40 6.84
N ARG A 75 -5.00 11.02 6.62
CA ARG A 75 -3.68 10.36 6.75
C ARG A 75 -3.49 9.58 8.06
N SER A 76 -3.94 10.11 9.20
CA SER A 76 -3.83 9.42 10.50
C SER A 76 -4.57 8.10 10.53
N GLN A 77 -5.79 8.06 9.97
CA GLN A 77 -6.59 6.84 9.90
C GLN A 77 -6.00 5.83 8.90
N VAL A 78 -5.46 6.30 7.77
CA VAL A 78 -4.72 5.45 6.83
C VAL A 78 -3.52 4.80 7.54
N HIS A 79 -2.74 5.59 8.29
CA HIS A 79 -1.58 5.10 9.02
C HIS A 79 -1.96 4.03 10.06
N ASP A 80 -2.98 4.27 10.87
CA ASP A 80 -3.43 3.31 11.89
C ASP A 80 -3.90 1.99 11.29
N ARG A 81 -4.62 2.03 10.16
CA ARG A 81 -5.08 0.82 9.46
C ARG A 81 -3.92 0.07 8.81
N VAL A 82 -3.02 0.78 8.13
CA VAL A 82 -1.79 0.18 7.57
C VAL A 82 -0.98 -0.52 8.65
N ARG A 83 -0.80 0.10 9.83
CA ARG A 83 -0.11 -0.52 10.96
C ARG A 83 -0.79 -1.84 11.36
N LYS A 84 -2.10 -1.83 11.60
CA LYS A 84 -2.86 -3.04 11.99
C LYS A 84 -2.75 -4.17 10.96
N ILE A 85 -2.81 -3.84 9.67
CA ILE A 85 -2.67 -4.82 8.58
C ILE A 85 -1.23 -5.37 8.52
N SER A 86 -0.23 -4.50 8.71
CA SER A 86 1.18 -4.90 8.66
C SER A 86 1.63 -5.76 9.85
N GLU A 87 0.86 -5.75 10.94
CA GLU A 87 1.09 -6.57 12.14
C GLU A 87 0.46 -7.98 12.04
N TRP A 88 -0.39 -8.24 11.05
CA TRP A 88 -0.83 -9.60 10.72
C TRP A 88 0.38 -10.45 10.33
N PRO A 89 0.46 -11.72 10.79
CA PRO A 89 1.69 -12.34 11.25
C PRO A 89 2.83 -11.97 10.31
N ALA A 90 3.65 -11.00 10.74
CA ALA A 90 4.62 -10.34 9.85
C ALA A 90 5.54 -11.36 9.15
N GLU A 91 5.78 -12.50 9.80
CA GLU A 91 6.45 -13.68 9.27
C GLU A 91 5.80 -14.27 8.00
N ALA A 92 4.47 -14.34 7.93
CA ALA A 92 3.75 -14.83 6.75
C ALA A 92 3.89 -13.89 5.55
N LEU A 93 4.08 -12.58 5.80
CA LEU A 93 4.29 -11.59 4.75
C LEU A 93 5.75 -11.49 4.31
N LYS A 94 6.72 -11.93 5.13
CA LYS A 94 8.16 -11.83 4.84
C LYS A 94 8.57 -12.47 3.50
N PRO A 95 8.12 -13.69 3.13
CA PRO A 95 8.49 -14.30 1.84
C PRO A 95 8.09 -13.45 0.63
N TYR A 96 6.99 -12.70 0.74
CA TYR A 96 6.43 -11.90 -0.35
C TYR A 96 7.03 -10.49 -0.43
N ARG A 97 7.77 -10.03 0.59
CA ARG A 97 8.45 -8.72 0.57
C ARG A 97 9.46 -8.61 -0.57
N ALA A 98 10.17 -9.70 -0.88
CA ALA A 98 11.14 -9.73 -1.97
C ALA A 98 10.47 -9.57 -3.35
N SER A 99 9.17 -9.83 -3.46
CA SER A 99 8.40 -9.67 -4.71
C SER A 99 7.94 -8.23 -4.97
N PHE A 100 8.07 -7.33 -3.99
CA PHE A 100 7.75 -5.92 -4.17
C PHE A 100 8.90 -5.17 -4.84
N SER A 101 8.66 -4.64 -6.04
CA SER A 101 9.67 -3.92 -6.85
C SER A 101 9.72 -2.41 -6.56
N GLY A 102 8.80 -1.89 -5.76
CA GLY A 102 8.74 -0.48 -5.41
C GLY A 102 9.95 -0.08 -4.59
N ARG A 103 10.45 1.14 -4.84
CA ARG A 103 11.63 1.64 -4.15
C ARG A 103 11.19 2.49 -2.98
N MET A 104 11.84 2.32 -1.83
CA MET A 104 11.67 3.27 -0.73
C MET A 104 12.29 4.62 -1.15
N THR A 105 11.46 5.51 -1.69
CA THR A 105 11.86 6.84 -2.14
C THR A 105 11.85 7.80 -0.95
N THR A 106 12.86 7.70 -0.06
CA THR A 106 13.33 8.71 0.93
C THR A 106 12.26 9.34 1.87
N PRO A 107 12.35 9.26 3.23
CA PRO A 107 13.16 10.23 4.03
C PRO A 107 13.65 9.72 5.44
N PRO A 108 14.40 10.49 6.28
CA PRO A 108 14.14 11.88 6.69
C PRO A 108 15.13 12.93 6.16
N TYR A 109 14.55 14.06 5.76
CA TYR A 109 15.13 15.31 5.24
C TYR A 109 16.54 15.68 5.71
N GLN A 110 17.45 15.92 4.75
CA GLN A 110 18.32 17.09 4.88
C GLN A 110 17.57 18.28 4.29
N ARG A 111 17.29 19.30 5.11
CA ARG A 111 16.94 20.63 4.61
C ARG A 111 18.05 21.04 3.63
N ARG A 112 17.76 21.05 2.33
CA ARG A 112 18.64 21.77 1.39
C ARG A 112 18.67 23.21 1.89
N ARG A 113 19.81 23.66 2.40
CA ARG A 113 20.06 25.10 2.58
C ARG A 113 19.74 25.74 1.23
N ARG A 114 18.77 26.66 1.21
CA ARG A 114 18.55 27.48 0.01
C ARG A 114 19.91 28.13 -0.31
N PRO A 115 20.37 28.12 -1.58
CA PRO A 115 21.42 29.04 -1.95
C PRO A 115 20.85 30.43 -1.67
N THR A 116 21.47 31.16 -0.75
CA THR A 116 21.29 32.59 -0.68
C THR A 116 21.62 33.10 -2.07
N HIS A 117 20.65 33.70 -2.77
CA HIS A 117 20.97 34.57 -3.88
C HIS A 117 21.97 35.57 -3.33
N ALA A 118 23.26 35.40 -3.66
CA ALA A 118 24.20 36.48 -3.62
C ALA A 118 23.82 37.39 -4.79
N SER A 119 22.76 38.15 -4.59
CA SER A 119 22.67 39.48 -5.16
C SER A 119 23.74 40.28 -4.44
N ASN A 120 24.83 40.62 -5.13
CA ASN A 120 25.36 41.97 -5.19
C ASN A 120 26.56 42.04 -6.14
N GLU A 121 26.40 42.98 -7.07
CA GLU A 121 27.41 43.82 -7.76
C GLU A 121 28.46 43.16 -8.66
#